data_AF-A0A961WMV0-F1
#
_entry.id   AF-A0A961WMV0-F1
#
_cell.length_a   1.000
_cell.length_b   1.000
_cell.length_c   1.000
_cell.angle_alpha   90.00
_cell.angle_beta   90.00
_cell.angle_gamma   90.00
#
_symmetry.space_group_name_H-M   'P 1'
#
loop_
_entity.id
_entity.type
_entity.pdbx_description
1 polymer ?
#
loop_
_entity_poly.entity_id
_entity_poly.type
_entity_poly.pdbx_seq_one_letter_code
_entity_poly.pdbx_strand_id
1 'polypeptide(L)'
;EEGVVQLFNPEDGSPSIVGVVGALQIDVLRERLKQEYQLPVDFEPARFSVCRWMEAEKGELQRFMDAHRGDIARDLDGDPVFLAQNAFSLNYEAERWKAVTFKAVKDYQVRAAA
;
A
#
# COMPACT_ATOMS: atom_id res chain seq x y z
N GLU A 1 -2.14 -10.39 -12.65
CA GLU A 1 -2.99 -11.18 -11.73
C GLU A 1 -4.16 -10.32 -11.31
N GLU A 2 -5.33 -10.93 -11.07
CA GLU A 2 -6.65 -10.27 -11.02
C GLU A 2 -6.68 -9.02 -10.12
N GLY A 3 -6.63 -7.85 -10.76
CA GLY A 3 -6.47 -6.52 -10.15
C GLY A 3 -7.70 -6.00 -9.43
N VAL A 4 -8.21 -6.75 -8.45
CA VAL A 4 -9.35 -6.34 -7.63
C VAL A 4 -8.90 -5.76 -6.29
N VAL A 5 -7.75 -6.20 -5.76
CA VAL A 5 -7.23 -5.74 -4.48
C VAL A 5 -5.71 -5.62 -4.52
N GLN A 6 -5.13 -4.82 -3.64
CA GLN A 6 -3.69 -4.72 -3.44
C GLN A 6 -3.31 -5.23 -2.05
N LEU A 7 -2.17 -5.91 -1.94
CA LEU A 7 -1.61 -6.32 -0.65
C LEU A 7 -0.40 -5.44 -0.32
N PHE A 8 -0.38 -4.93 0.90
CA PHE A 8 0.72 -4.15 1.44
C PHE A 8 1.25 -4.81 2.70
N ASN A 9 2.57 -4.94 2.79
CA ASN A 9 3.28 -5.52 3.93
C ASN A 9 3.98 -4.40 4.73
N PRO A 10 3.47 -4.04 5.91
CA PRO A 10 4.09 -3.01 6.76
C PRO A 10 5.53 -3.33 7.16
N GLU A 11 6.41 -2.33 7.20
CA GLU A 11 7.82 -2.49 7.58
C GLU A 11 8.05 -2.56 9.10
N ASP A 12 7.02 -2.21 9.88
CA ASP A 12 7.03 -2.32 11.34
C ASP A 12 6.66 -3.73 11.84
N GLY A 13 6.35 -4.66 10.93
CA GLY A 13 5.99 -6.04 11.23
C GLY A 13 4.53 -6.24 11.62
N SER A 14 3.69 -5.21 11.52
CA SER A 14 2.24 -5.36 11.67
C SER A 14 1.64 -6.23 10.54
N PRO A 15 0.44 -6.80 10.73
CA PRO A 15 -0.18 -7.67 9.74
C PRO A 15 -0.37 -6.99 8.38
N SER A 16 -0.34 -7.79 7.31
CA SER A 16 -0.56 -7.30 5.94
C SER A 16 -1.91 -6.60 5.79
N ILE A 17 -1.93 -5.54 4.98
CA ILE A 17 -3.08 -4.68 4.76
C ILE A 17 -3.59 -4.91 3.33
N VAL A 18 -4.90 -5.09 3.19
CA VAL A 18 -5.57 -5.15 1.88
C VAL A 18 -6.05 -3.75 1.49
N GLY A 19 -5.51 -3.21 0.41
CA GLY A 19 -5.94 -1.97 -0.21
C GLY A 19 -7.02 -2.19 -1.27
N VAL A 20 -8.09 -1.42 -1.18
CA VAL A 20 -9.21 -1.42 -2.13
C VAL A 20 -9.59 0.00 -2.53
N VAL A 21 -10.19 0.15 -3.71
CA VAL A 21 -10.81 1.40 -4.16
C VAL A 21 -12.25 1.51 -3.66
N GLY A 22 -12.96 0.38 -3.53
CA GLY A 22 -14.33 0.34 -3.05
C GLY A 22 -14.60 -0.85 -2.12
N ALA A 23 -15.47 -0.66 -1.12
CA ALA A 23 -15.75 -1.65 -0.08
C ALA A 23 -16.23 -3.01 -0.61
N LEU A 24 -16.96 -3.04 -1.73
CA LEU A 24 -17.43 -4.27 -2.37
C LEU A 24 -16.27 -5.22 -2.73
N GLN A 25 -15.07 -4.68 -3.01
CA GLN A 25 -13.90 -5.50 -3.34
C GLN A 25 -13.47 -6.37 -2.15
N ILE A 26 -13.67 -5.91 -0.90
CA ILE A 26 -13.40 -6.68 0.31
C ILE A 26 -14.40 -7.82 0.45
N ASP A 27 -15.69 -7.55 0.23
CA ASP A 27 -16.72 -8.58 0.31
C ASP A 27 -16.54 -9.67 -0.77
N VAL A 28 -16.17 -9.25 -1.99
CA VAL A 28 -15.83 -10.18 -3.08
C VAL A 28 -14.59 -11.00 -2.71
N LEU A 29 -13.53 -10.38 -2.18
CA LEU A 29 -12.33 -11.10 -1.75
C LEU A 29 -12.65 -12.14 -0.67
N ARG A 30 -13.44 -11.77 0.35
CA ARG A 30 -13.87 -12.68 1.42
C ARG A 30 -14.59 -13.91 0.85
N GLU A 31 -15.56 -13.68 -0.03
CA GLU A 31 -16.35 -14.79 -0.61
C GLU A 31 -15.49 -15.68 -1.50
N ARG A 32 -14.57 -15.11 -2.29
CA ARG A 32 -13.64 -15.89 -3.12
C ARG A 32 -12.72 -16.77 -2.29
N LEU A 33 -12.10 -16.24 -1.24
CA LEU A 33 -11.21 -17.01 -0.36
C LEU A 33 -11.95 -18.19 0.29
N LYS A 34 -13.22 -17.98 0.69
CA LYS A 34 -14.07 -19.03 1.22
C LYS A 34 -14.45 -20.08 0.17
N GLN A 35 -14.82 -19.68 -1.04
CA GLN A 35 -15.31 -20.62 -2.06
C GLN A 35 -14.16 -21.37 -2.74
N GLU A 36 -13.11 -20.66 -3.16
CA GLU A 36 -11.99 -21.23 -3.94
C GLU A 36 -11.01 -21.99 -3.04
N TYR A 37 -10.71 -21.47 -1.85
CA TYR A 37 -9.66 -22.01 -0.97
C TYR A 37 -10.18 -22.60 0.34
N GLN A 38 -11.51 -22.60 0.55
CA GLN A 38 -12.15 -23.05 1.81
C GLN A 38 -11.56 -22.35 3.05
N LEU A 39 -11.09 -21.12 2.86
CA LEU A 39 -10.44 -20.33 3.89
C LEU A 39 -11.39 -19.22 4.36
N PRO A 40 -12.08 -19.40 5.50
CA PRO A 40 -12.85 -18.31 6.08
C PRO A 40 -11.88 -17.22 6.58
N VAL A 41 -12.11 -15.97 6.16
CA VAL A 41 -11.32 -14.81 6.58
C VAL A 41 -12.22 -13.67 7.03
N ASP A 42 -11.69 -12.85 7.92
CA ASP A 42 -12.28 -11.59 8.36
C ASP A 42 -11.29 -10.44 8.18
N PHE A 43 -11.81 -9.23 8.08
CA PHE A 43 -11.03 -8.01 7.86
C PHE A 43 -11.37 -6.97 8.93
N GLU A 44 -10.35 -6.31 9.43
CA GLU A 44 -10.48 -5.18 10.35
C GLU A 44 -10.13 -3.88 9.61
N PRO A 45 -10.82 -2.76 9.90
CA PRO A 45 -10.47 -1.47 9.32
C PRO A 45 -9.04 -1.05 9.70
N ALA A 46 -8.23 -0.71 8.69
CA ALA A 46 -6.92 -0.11 8.93
C ALA A 46 -7.08 1.34 9.41
N ARG A 47 -6.08 1.85 10.13
CA ARG A 47 -6.00 3.28 10.51
C ARG A 47 -5.71 4.22 9.33
N PHE A 48 -5.50 3.67 8.14
CA PHE A 48 -5.08 4.37 6.93
C PHE A 48 -6.22 4.43 5.92
N SER A 49 -6.37 5.56 5.24
CA SER A 49 -7.36 5.73 4.17
C SER A 49 -6.75 6.12 2.83
N VAL A 50 -5.44 6.40 2.78
CA VAL A 50 -4.73 6.80 1.58
C VAL A 50 -3.40 6.06 1.51
N CYS A 51 -3.06 5.52 0.34
CA CYS A 51 -1.73 4.99 0.05
C CYS A 51 -1.13 5.69 -1.18
N ARG A 52 0.20 5.86 -1.19
CA ARG A 52 0.95 6.40 -2.34
C ARG A 52 2.26 5.66 -2.50
N TRP A 53 2.57 5.25 -3.72
CA TRP A 53 3.92 4.78 -4.04
C TRP A 53 4.90 5.94 -3.98
N MET A 54 6.09 5.69 -3.45
CA MET A 54 7.09 6.72 -3.26
C MET A 54 8.25 6.56 -4.24
N GLU A 55 8.72 7.68 -4.77
CA GLU A 55 9.93 7.75 -5.58
C GLU A 55 10.80 8.93 -5.18
N ALA A 56 12.10 8.69 -5.02
CA ALA A 56 13.12 9.72 -4.76
C ALA A 56 14.51 9.13 -5.03
N GLU A 57 15.54 9.97 -4.91
CA GLU A 57 16.91 9.50 -4.76
C GLU A 57 17.04 8.56 -3.54
N LYS A 58 17.85 7.50 -3.66
CA LYS A 58 17.92 6.41 -2.67
C LYS A 58 18.11 6.90 -1.23
N GLY A 59 18.98 7.89 -1.02
CA GLY A 59 19.27 8.44 0.29
C GLY A 59 18.08 9.20 0.90
N GLU A 60 17.39 10.00 0.09
CA GLU A 60 16.20 10.75 0.51
C GLU A 60 15.02 9.82 0.78
N LEU A 61 14.84 8.81 -0.07
CA LEU A 61 13.81 7.79 0.11
C LEU A 61 14.00 7.04 1.43
N GLN A 62 15.23 6.57 1.70
CA GLN A 62 15.54 5.88 2.95
C GLN A 62 15.32 6.79 4.16
N ARG A 63 15.75 8.06 4.07
CA ARG A 63 15.55 9.05 5.14
C ARG A 63 14.07 9.27 5.46
N PHE A 64 13.21 9.32 4.44
CA PHE A 64 11.76 9.42 4.61
C PHE A 64 11.21 8.16 5.28
N MET A 65 11.58 6.97 4.79
CA MET A 65 11.10 5.69 5.30
C MET A 65 11.48 5.48 6.78
N ASP A 66 12.72 5.82 7.14
CA ASP A 66 13.21 5.69 8.52
C ASP A 66 12.45 6.64 9.47
N ALA A 67 12.09 7.83 9.01
CA ALA A 67 11.34 8.82 9.79
C ALA A 67 9.86 8.44 10.00
N HIS A 68 9.30 7.62 9.11
CA HIS A 68 7.87 7.26 9.10
C HIS A 68 7.63 5.76 9.19
N ARG A 69 8.55 4.99 9.78
CA ARG A 69 8.57 3.52 9.72
C ARG A 69 7.21 2.83 9.98
N GLY A 70 6.41 3.34 10.91
CA GLY A 70 5.08 2.78 11.23
C GLY A 70 4.01 2.99 10.16
N ASP A 71 4.30 3.84 9.18
CA ASP A 71 3.40 4.24 8.09
C ASP A 71 3.99 3.85 6.71
N ILE A 72 5.04 3.02 6.70
CA ILE A 72 5.64 2.47 5.48
C ILE A 72 5.25 1.02 5.32
N ALA A 73 4.87 0.67 4.10
CA ALA A 73 4.68 -0.70 3.67
C ALA A 73 5.38 -0.94 2.32
N ARG A 74 5.44 -2.21 1.93
CA ARG A 74 5.83 -2.63 0.58
C ARG A 74 4.68 -3.32 -0.11
N ASP A 75 4.50 -3.06 -1.39
CA ASP A 75 3.58 -3.87 -2.20
C ASP A 75 4.21 -5.23 -2.57
N LEU A 76 3.48 -6.02 -3.37
CA LEU A 76 3.92 -7.35 -3.80
C LEU A 76 5.18 -7.33 -4.68
N ASP A 77 5.50 -6.23 -5.35
CA ASP A 77 6.72 -6.09 -6.14
C ASP A 77 7.90 -5.57 -5.29
N GLY A 78 7.66 -5.29 -4.02
CA GLY A 78 8.64 -4.75 -3.07
C GLY A 78 8.77 -3.22 -3.11
N ASP A 79 7.94 -2.53 -3.89
CA ASP A 79 8.01 -1.08 -4.02
C ASP A 79 7.48 -0.38 -2.77
N PRO A 80 8.13 0.70 -2.31
CA PRO A 80 7.78 1.35 -1.07
C PRO A 80 6.52 2.20 -1.21
N VAL A 81 5.63 2.04 -0.24
CA VAL A 81 4.31 2.68 -0.17
C VAL A 81 4.19 3.43 1.15
N PHE A 82 3.83 4.70 1.08
CA PHE A 82 3.43 5.48 2.24
C PHE A 82 1.94 5.30 2.50
N LEU A 83 1.58 4.98 3.74
CA LEU A 83 0.22 4.79 4.23
C LEU A 83 -0.17 5.99 5.10
N ALA A 84 -1.03 6.85 4.58
CA ALA A 84 -1.51 8.04 5.26
C ALA A 84 -2.89 7.81 5.90
N GLN A 85 -3.09 8.38 7.09
CA GLN A 85 -4.38 8.34 7.80
C GLN A 85 -5.49 8.98 6.98
N ASN A 86 -5.17 10.05 6.25
CA ASN A 86 -6.08 10.79 5.38
C ASN A 86 -5.30 11.67 4.38
N ALA A 87 -6.02 12.30 3.45
CA ALA A 87 -5.44 13.17 2.43
C ALA A 87 -4.68 14.39 3.01
N PHE A 88 -5.12 14.92 4.15
CA PHE A 88 -4.43 16.03 4.80
C PHE A 88 -3.04 15.62 5.30
N SER A 89 -2.93 14.47 5.98
CA SER A 89 -1.63 13.94 6.43
C SER A 89 -0.68 13.64 5.26
N LEU A 90 -1.20 13.16 4.13
CA LEU A 90 -0.39 13.00 2.92
C LEU A 90 0.16 14.33 2.41
N ASN A 91 -0.70 15.34 2.28
CA ASN A 91 -0.30 16.64 1.75
C ASN A 91 0.73 17.33 2.67
N TYR A 92 0.55 17.20 3.98
CA TYR A 92 1.48 17.73 4.98
C TYR A 92 2.90 17.16 4.80
N GLU A 93 3.02 15.84 4.63
CA GLU A 93 4.33 15.22 4.38
C GLU A 93 4.89 15.60 3.00
N ALA A 94 4.04 15.65 1.96
CA ALA A 94 4.46 16.05 0.62
C ALA A 94 5.03 17.48 0.55
N GLU A 95 4.51 18.41 1.36
CA GLU A 95 5.03 19.78 1.46
C GLU A 95 6.42 19.86 2.12
N ARG A 96 6.68 18.97 3.09
CA ARG A 96 7.94 18.92 3.86
C ARG A 96 9.01 18.14 3.13
N TRP A 97 8.63 17.06 2.45
CA TRP A 97 9.52 16.13 1.76
C TRP A 97 9.44 16.31 0.25
N LYS A 98 9.77 17.51 -0.23
CA LYS A 98 9.70 17.87 -1.65
C LYS A 98 10.57 17.02 -2.58
N ALA A 99 11.59 16.35 -2.01
CA ALA A 99 12.43 15.41 -2.75
C ALA A 99 11.76 14.04 -2.97
N VAL A 100 10.66 13.76 -2.27
CA VAL A 100 9.89 12.51 -2.37
C VAL A 100 8.63 12.77 -3.18
N THR A 101 8.46 12.02 -4.25
CA THR A 101 7.26 12.03 -5.08
C THR A 101 6.30 10.96 -4.58
N PHE A 102 5.03 11.34 -4.39
CA PHE A 102 3.96 10.45 -3.94
C PHE A 102 2.99 10.18 -5.09
N LYS A 103 3.09 8.99 -5.70
CA LYS A 103 2.30 8.59 -6.86
C LYS A 103 0.99 7.90 -6.45
N ALA A 104 -0.10 8.35 -7.04
CA ALA A 104 -1.43 7.75 -6.84
C ALA A 104 -1.66 6.49 -7.68
N VAL A 105 -0.91 6.34 -8.77
CA VAL A 105 -1.00 5.21 -9.69
C VAL A 105 0.40 4.65 -9.89
N LYS A 106 0.51 3.33 -9.82
CA LYS A 106 1.71 2.59 -10.20
C LYS A 106 1.55 2.06 -11.62
N ASP A 107 2.55 2.33 -12.45
CA ASP A 107 2.64 1.74 -13.77
C ASP A 107 3.07 0.27 -13.63
N TYR A 108 2.11 -0.64 -13.75
CA TYR A 108 2.40 -2.05 -13.96
C TYR A 108 2.85 -2.24 -15.41
N GLN A 109 4.09 -1.88 -15.72
CA GLN A 109 4.70 -2.49 -16.89
C GLN A 109 4.81 -3.96 -16.56
N VAL A 110 4.08 -4.81 -17.29
CA VAL A 110 4.28 -6.26 -17.29
C VAL A 110 5.78 -6.46 -17.43
N ARG A 111 6.48 -6.81 -16.33
CA ARG A 111 7.85 -7.28 -16.45
C ARG A 111 7.74 -8.48 -17.35
N ALA A 112 8.18 -8.33 -18.60
CA ALA A 112 8.30 -9.43 -19.51
C ALA A 112 9.09 -10.50 -18.75
N ALA A 113 8.44 -11.65 -18.55
CA ALA A 113 9.05 -12.78 -17.86
C ALA A 113 10.43 -13.01 -18.47
N ALA A 114 11.47 -12.89 -17.63
CA ALA A 114 12.84 -13.25 -17.99
C ALA A 114 13.02 -14.76 -17.84
#